data_AF-A0A5J4T4I5-F1
#
_entry.id   AF-A0A5J4T4I5-F1
#
_cell.length_a   1.000
_cell.length_b   1.000
_cell.length_c   1.000
_cell.angle_alpha   90.00
_cell.angle_beta   90.00
_cell.angle_gamma   90.00
#
_symmetry.space_group_name_H-M   'P 1'
#
loop_
_entity.id
_entity.type
_entity.pdbx_description
1 polymer ?
#
loop_
_entity_poly.entity_id
_entity_poly.type
_entity_poly.pdbx_seq_one_letter_code
_entity_poly.pdbx_strand_id
1 'polypeptide(L)'
;MPFTTYKENRYCWIIYFEGTNEENMRKAKAVLKINEYTTLNNGVSSDEGDKINGIINQLLKEYEVVELDFSGIKLLTTAFLNAAIGQLYKDYTSEELSARLKLTNVNPDDTSRFKLVTDRAKEYFQNKQSFDESVSKIMNEERN
;
A
#
# COMPACT_ATOMS: atom_id res chain seq x y z
N MET A 1 -48.25 8.20 -26.22
CA MET A 1 -48.42 8.24 -27.69
C MET A 1 -47.83 9.55 -28.21
N PRO A 2 -47.42 9.67 -29.48
CA PRO A 2 -46.76 8.71 -30.38
C PRO A 2 -45.46 9.32 -30.97
N PHE A 3 -44.52 8.53 -31.50
CA PHE A 3 -44.19 8.37 -32.95
C PHE A 3 -42.69 7.98 -32.96
N THR A 4 -42.11 7.11 -33.79
CA THR A 4 -42.52 6.39 -34.99
C THR A 4 -41.59 5.19 -35.13
N THR A 5 -42.08 4.06 -35.65
CA THR A 5 -41.26 2.98 -36.18
C THR A 5 -40.37 3.45 -37.33
N TYR A 6 -39.07 3.15 -37.27
CA TYR A 6 -38.24 2.98 -38.46
C TYR A 6 -37.64 1.57 -38.42
N LYS A 7 -38.03 0.74 -39.37
CA LYS A 7 -37.32 -0.51 -39.69
C LYS A 7 -36.24 -0.18 -40.72
N GLU A 8 -35.17 -0.97 -40.65
CA GLU A 8 -34.33 -1.35 -41.79
C GLU A 8 -33.05 -0.52 -42.01
N ASN A 9 -32.00 -0.80 -41.23
CA ASN A 9 -30.87 -1.56 -41.75
C ASN A 9 -29.90 -1.99 -40.66
N ARG A 10 -29.17 -3.05 -40.98
CA ARG A 10 -28.46 -3.99 -40.11
C ARG A 10 -27.41 -3.31 -39.19
N TYR A 11 -27.28 -3.89 -37.99
CA TYR A 11 -26.31 -3.61 -36.92
C TYR A 11 -26.63 -2.41 -36.01
N CYS A 12 -27.70 -2.52 -35.23
CA CYS A 12 -27.87 -1.71 -34.01
C CYS A 12 -27.49 -2.59 -32.80
N TRP A 13 -26.25 -2.45 -32.32
CA TRP A 13 -25.91 -2.88 -30.97
C TRP A 13 -26.36 -1.77 -30.03
N ILE A 14 -27.54 -1.93 -29.41
CA ILE A 14 -27.88 -1.12 -28.25
C ILE A 14 -27.03 -1.67 -27.09
N ILE A 15 -25.83 -1.13 -26.94
CA ILE A 15 -25.10 -1.25 -25.68
C ILE A 15 -25.84 -0.40 -24.67
N TYR A 16 -26.70 -1.04 -23.87
CA TYR A 16 -27.08 -0.51 -22.57
C TYR A 16 -25.80 -0.47 -21.73
N PHE A 17 -25.14 0.69 -21.73
CA PHE A 17 -24.17 1.01 -20.69
C PHE A 17 -25.03 1.28 -19.45
N GLU A 18 -25.34 0.23 -18.69
CA GLU A 18 -25.71 0.44 -17.30
C GLU A 18 -24.53 1.19 -16.68
N GLY A 19 -24.77 2.46 -16.34
CA GLY A 19 -23.84 3.24 -15.55
C GLY A 19 -23.65 2.51 -14.23
N THR A 20 -22.63 1.66 -14.18
CA THR A 20 -22.11 1.18 -12.92
C THR A 20 -21.61 2.41 -12.20
N ASN A 21 -22.19 2.64 -11.03
CA ASN A 21 -21.78 3.65 -10.10
C ASN A 21 -20.33 3.33 -9.70
N GLU A 22 -19.36 3.85 -10.46
CA GLU A 22 -17.91 3.62 -10.26
C GLU A 22 -17.33 4.50 -9.15
N GLU A 23 -18.16 5.11 -8.30
CA GLU A 23 -17.69 5.78 -7.10
C GLU A 23 -17.41 4.73 -6.00
N ASN A 24 -16.13 4.38 -5.87
CA ASN A 24 -15.48 3.75 -4.70
C ASN A 24 -15.26 2.22 -4.68
N MET A 25 -15.07 1.58 -5.83
CA MET A 25 -14.46 0.23 -5.82
C MET A 25 -12.94 0.35 -5.92
N ARG A 26 -12.24 0.07 -4.81
CA ARG A 26 -10.79 -0.16 -4.86
C ARG A 26 -10.51 -1.30 -5.83
N LYS A 27 -9.52 -1.14 -6.71
CA LYS A 27 -9.07 -2.19 -7.63
C LYS A 27 -8.59 -3.41 -6.81
N ALA A 28 -8.85 -4.62 -7.29
CA ALA A 28 -8.66 -5.83 -6.49
C ALA A 28 -7.20 -6.08 -6.03
N LYS A 29 -6.22 -5.89 -6.91
CA LYS A 29 -4.80 -6.14 -6.60
C LYS A 29 -3.87 -5.26 -7.44
N ALA A 30 -2.84 -4.70 -6.81
CA ALA A 30 -1.68 -4.09 -7.48
C ALA A 30 -0.43 -4.92 -7.22
N VAL A 31 0.49 -4.94 -8.19
CA VAL A 31 1.83 -5.50 -8.03
C VAL A 31 2.85 -4.42 -8.33
N LEU A 32 3.75 -4.15 -7.38
CA LEU A 32 4.83 -3.19 -7.50
C LEU A 32 6.16 -3.92 -7.48
N LYS A 33 6.90 -3.84 -8.59
CA LYS A 33 8.22 -4.46 -8.72
C LYS A 33 9.30 -3.51 -8.21
N ILE A 34 9.96 -3.87 -7.12
CA ILE A 34 10.91 -3.00 -6.43
C ILE A 34 12.20 -2.81 -7.24
N ASN A 35 12.59 -3.79 -8.06
CA ASN A 35 13.77 -3.70 -8.92
C ASN A 35 13.66 -2.58 -9.98
N GLU A 36 12.45 -2.20 -10.40
CA GLU A 36 12.23 -1.10 -11.36
C GLU A 36 12.47 0.29 -10.74
N TYR A 37 12.41 0.39 -9.41
CA TYR A 37 12.55 1.64 -8.66
C TYR A 37 13.86 1.72 -7.87
N THR A 38 14.77 0.76 -8.05
CA THR A 38 16.05 0.70 -7.35
C THR A 38 17.23 0.71 -8.31
N THR A 39 18.29 1.44 -7.95
CA THR A 39 19.49 1.52 -8.78
C THR A 39 20.28 0.22 -8.67
N LEU A 40 20.60 -0.41 -9.81
CA LEU A 40 21.35 -1.68 -9.88
C LEU A 40 20.69 -2.86 -9.15
N ASN A 41 19.38 -2.82 -8.92
CA ASN A 41 18.62 -3.80 -8.11
C ASN A 41 19.08 -3.84 -6.64
N ASN A 42 19.54 -2.71 -6.11
CA ASN A 42 19.94 -2.56 -4.72
C ASN A 42 19.09 -1.48 -4.05
N GLY A 43 18.38 -1.82 -2.97
CA GLY A 43 17.69 -0.84 -2.13
C GLY A 43 18.60 -0.43 -0.97
N VAL A 44 19.44 0.59 -1.20
CA VAL A 44 20.47 0.98 -0.23
C VAL A 44 20.20 2.33 0.43
N SER A 45 19.60 3.28 -0.30
CA SER A 45 19.34 4.65 0.17
C SER A 45 17.95 4.81 0.78
N SER A 46 17.80 5.67 1.79
CA SER A 46 16.46 6.06 2.25
C SER A 46 15.70 6.83 1.18
N ASP A 47 16.37 7.62 0.33
CA ASP A 47 15.72 8.43 -0.70
C ASP A 47 14.95 7.58 -1.73
N GLU A 48 15.51 6.41 -2.09
CA GLU A 48 14.83 5.44 -2.95
C GLU A 48 13.64 4.80 -2.22
N GLY A 49 13.83 4.51 -0.92
CA GLY A 49 12.76 4.00 -0.06
C GLY A 49 11.60 4.98 0.10
N ASP A 50 11.88 6.28 0.25
CA ASP A 50 10.86 7.34 0.38
C ASP A 50 10.00 7.46 -0.89
N LYS A 51 10.62 7.37 -2.08
CA LYS A 51 9.89 7.35 -3.35
C LYS A 51 8.95 6.16 -3.44
N ILE A 52 9.45 4.96 -3.08
CA ILE A 52 8.65 3.74 -3.07
C ILE A 52 7.52 3.84 -2.06
N ASN A 53 7.78 4.39 -0.87
CA ASN A 53 6.75 4.62 0.14
C ASN A 53 5.58 5.46 -0.41
N GLY A 54 5.89 6.55 -1.13
CA GLY A 54 4.89 7.39 -1.77
C GLY A 54 4.02 6.63 -2.77
N ILE A 55 4.64 5.77 -3.60
CA ILE A 55 3.93 4.93 -4.56
C ILE A 55 3.05 3.90 -3.84
N ILE A 56 3.58 3.22 -2.82
CA ILE A 56 2.81 2.26 -2.02
C ILE A 56 1.59 2.94 -1.40
N ASN A 57 1.76 4.16 -0.89
CA ASN A 57 0.67 4.95 -0.32
C ASN A 57 -0.43 5.26 -1.35
N GLN A 58 -0.08 5.58 -2.59
CA GLN A 58 -1.05 5.76 -3.68
C GLN A 58 -1.75 4.44 -4.01
N LEU A 59 -1.00 3.34 -4.11
CA LEU A 59 -1.56 2.02 -4.38
C LEU A 59 -2.48 1.55 -3.25
N LEU A 60 -2.16 1.80 -1.98
CA LEU A 60 -3.04 1.47 -0.85
C LEU A 60 -4.29 2.36 -0.77
N LYS A 61 -4.36 3.47 -1.50
CA LYS A 61 -5.62 4.25 -1.62
C LYS A 61 -6.52 3.68 -2.70
N GLU A 62 -5.93 3.29 -3.83
CA GLU A 62 -6.65 2.80 -5.01
C GLU A 62 -6.95 1.31 -5.00
N TYR A 63 -6.13 0.48 -4.34
CA TYR A 63 -6.20 -0.98 -4.40
C TYR A 63 -6.50 -1.60 -3.03
N GLU A 64 -7.22 -2.72 -3.04
CA GLU A 64 -7.51 -3.47 -1.83
C GLU A 64 -6.25 -4.17 -1.29
N VAL A 65 -5.52 -4.83 -2.19
CA VAL A 65 -4.26 -5.54 -1.90
C VAL A 65 -3.13 -5.00 -2.77
N VAL A 66 -1.96 -4.76 -2.17
CA VAL A 66 -0.74 -4.33 -2.83
C VAL A 66 0.35 -5.36 -2.58
N GLU A 67 0.91 -5.89 -3.65
CA GLU A 67 1.98 -6.88 -3.61
C GLU A 67 3.30 -6.23 -4.02
N LEU A 68 4.30 -6.30 -3.14
CA LEU A 68 5.66 -5.85 -3.41
C LEU A 68 6.49 -7.04 -3.87
N ASP A 69 6.95 -6.97 -5.11
CA ASP A 69 7.79 -7.99 -5.72
C ASP A 69 9.27 -7.57 -5.59
N PHE A 70 10.02 -8.33 -4.79
CA PHE A 70 11.45 -8.14 -4.56
C PHE A 70 12.33 -9.01 -5.47
N SER A 71 11.74 -9.61 -6.52
CA SER A 71 12.48 -10.42 -7.48
C SER A 71 13.64 -9.65 -8.10
N GLY A 72 14.81 -10.28 -8.11
CA GLY A 72 16.03 -9.71 -8.70
C GLY A 72 16.76 -8.69 -7.82
N ILE A 73 16.20 -8.33 -6.66
CA ILE A 73 16.91 -7.49 -5.69
C ILE A 73 18.08 -8.27 -5.09
N LYS A 74 19.26 -7.66 -5.10
CA LYS A 74 20.51 -8.29 -4.62
C LYS A 74 20.91 -7.84 -3.23
N LEU A 75 20.53 -6.62 -2.85
CA LEU A 75 20.91 -6.02 -1.59
C LEU A 75 19.82 -5.09 -1.07
N LEU A 76 19.45 -5.26 0.19
CA LEU A 76 18.55 -4.39 0.92
C LEU A 76 19.17 -3.94 2.22
N THR A 77 19.17 -2.63 2.46
CA THR A 77 19.61 -2.06 3.75
C THR A 77 18.42 -1.85 4.67
N THR A 78 18.69 -1.86 5.98
CA THR A 78 17.72 -1.51 7.01
C THR A 78 17.18 -0.09 6.81
N ALA A 79 18.01 0.84 6.32
CA ALA A 79 17.61 2.22 6.05
C ALA A 79 16.58 2.31 4.93
N PHE A 80 16.82 1.63 3.80
CA PHE A 80 15.87 1.55 2.69
C PHE A 80 14.54 0.91 3.11
N LEU A 81 14.60 -0.23 3.79
CA LEU A 81 13.38 -0.93 4.24
C LEU A 81 12.58 -0.10 5.24
N ASN A 82 13.26 0.61 6.15
CA ASN A 82 12.60 1.49 7.10
C ASN A 82 11.93 2.67 6.40
N ALA A 83 12.59 3.25 5.38
CA ALA A 83 12.02 4.32 4.59
C ALA A 83 10.82 3.86 3.74
N ALA A 84 10.93 2.71 3.06
CA ALA A 84 9.90 2.17 2.17
C ALA A 84 8.68 1.62 2.93
N ILE A 85 8.91 0.74 3.91
CA ILE A 85 7.85 0.00 4.62
C ILE A 85 7.63 0.56 6.02
N GLY A 86 8.72 0.84 6.76
CA GLY A 86 8.63 1.28 8.16
C GLY A 86 7.76 2.53 8.33
N GLN A 87 7.84 3.47 7.40
CA GLN A 87 7.02 4.68 7.44
C GLN A 87 5.52 4.46 7.22
N LEU A 88 5.11 3.35 6.58
CA LEU A 88 3.69 3.05 6.39
C LEU A 88 2.96 2.84 7.71
N TYR A 89 3.66 2.38 8.75
CA TYR A 89 3.11 2.20 10.09
C TYR A 89 2.77 3.53 10.80
N LYS A 90 3.09 4.68 10.20
CA LYS A 90 2.60 6.00 10.64
C LYS A 90 1.12 6.19 10.34
N ASP A 91 0.66 5.68 9.19
CA ASP A 91 -0.65 5.98 8.62
C ASP A 91 -1.60 4.78 8.64
N TYR A 92 -1.07 3.55 8.79
CA TYR A 92 -1.84 2.31 8.79
C TYR A 92 -1.49 1.44 9.99
N THR A 93 -2.47 0.66 10.47
CA THR A 93 -2.22 -0.30 11.56
C THR A 93 -1.46 -1.53 11.06
N SER A 94 -0.89 -2.29 12.00
CA SER A 94 -0.20 -3.54 11.70
C SER A 94 -1.13 -4.57 11.06
N GLU A 95 -2.40 -4.59 11.48
CA GLU A 95 -3.44 -5.48 10.96
C GLU A 95 -3.77 -5.12 9.51
N GLU A 96 -3.96 -3.84 9.22
CA GLU A 96 -4.25 -3.34 7.87
C GLU A 96 -3.11 -3.66 6.90
N LEU A 97 -1.86 -3.35 7.29
CA LEU A 97 -0.70 -3.64 6.45
C LEU A 97 -0.51 -5.15 6.26
N SER A 98 -0.73 -5.98 7.28
CA SER A 98 -0.58 -7.44 7.14
C SER A 98 -1.66 -8.06 6.23
N ALA A 99 -2.88 -7.49 6.24
CA ALA A 99 -3.97 -7.91 5.37
C ALA A 99 -3.74 -7.46 3.92
N ARG A 100 -3.31 -6.22 3.72
CA ARG A 100 -3.31 -5.54 2.41
C ARG A 100 -1.96 -5.52 1.72
N LEU A 101 -0.85 -5.48 2.45
CA LEU A 101 0.50 -5.46 1.89
C LEU A 101 1.08 -6.88 1.88
N LYS A 102 1.40 -7.40 0.70
CA LYS A 102 2.04 -8.72 0.52
C LYS A 102 3.45 -8.54 0.01
N LEU A 103 4.41 -9.25 0.58
CA LEU A 103 5.79 -9.27 0.12
C LEU A 103 6.03 -10.59 -0.61
N THR A 104 6.54 -10.54 -1.85
CA THR A 104 6.77 -11.70 -2.70
C THR A 104 8.18 -11.71 -3.27
N ASN A 105 8.69 -12.89 -3.61
CA ASN A 105 10.03 -13.12 -4.16
C ASN A 105 11.16 -12.50 -3.31
N VAL A 106 10.97 -12.46 -2.00
CA VAL A 106 12.00 -12.03 -1.04
C VAL A 106 13.11 -13.07 -1.02
N ASN A 107 14.37 -12.62 -1.16
CA ASN A 107 15.52 -13.51 -1.02
C ASN A 107 15.54 -14.11 0.41
N PRO A 108 15.62 -15.45 0.56
CA PRO A 108 15.73 -16.09 1.88
C PRO A 108 16.80 -15.48 2.78
N ASP A 109 17.94 -15.05 2.22
CA ASP A 109 19.01 -14.41 2.98
C ASP A 109 18.61 -13.05 3.59
N ASP A 110 17.71 -12.32 2.92
CA ASP A 110 17.22 -11.02 3.35
C ASP A 110 15.98 -11.11 4.25
N THR A 111 15.35 -12.30 4.37
CA THR A 111 14.17 -12.54 5.21
C THR A 111 14.42 -12.10 6.66
N SER A 112 15.64 -12.32 7.17
CA SER A 112 16.05 -11.89 8.51
C SER A 112 16.03 -10.37 8.69
N ARG A 113 16.44 -9.61 7.66
CA ARG A 113 16.41 -8.13 7.64
C ARG A 113 14.99 -7.60 7.52
N PHE A 114 14.16 -8.20 6.68
CA PHE A 114 12.74 -7.84 6.57
C PHE A 114 12.02 -8.02 7.90
N LYS A 115 12.22 -9.17 8.56
CA LYS A 115 11.64 -9.43 9.87
C LYS A 115 12.09 -8.41 10.89
N LEU A 116 13.39 -8.12 10.95
CA LEU A 116 13.94 -7.13 11.87
C LEU A 116 13.36 -5.73 11.68
N VAL A 117 13.20 -5.27 10.44
CA VAL A 117 12.62 -3.95 10.15
C VAL A 117 11.12 -3.93 10.44
N THR A 118 10.40 -5.00 10.09
CA THR A 118 8.97 -5.11 10.34
C THR A 118 8.68 -5.15 11.85
N ASP A 119 9.43 -5.95 12.61
CA ASP A 119 9.26 -6.06 14.06
C ASP A 119 9.61 -4.73 14.74
N ARG A 120 10.70 -4.07 14.33
CA ARG A 120 11.08 -2.75 14.87
C ARG A 120 10.07 -1.65 14.52
N ALA A 121 9.55 -1.64 13.30
CA ALA A 121 8.53 -0.67 12.91
C ALA A 121 7.25 -0.88 13.73
N LYS A 122 6.79 -2.13 13.85
CA LYS A 122 5.64 -2.48 14.70
C LYS A 122 5.84 -2.02 16.14
N GLU A 123 6.98 -2.37 16.76
CA GLU A 123 7.28 -1.99 18.15
C GLU A 123 7.34 -0.46 18.31
N TYR A 124 8.01 0.24 17.41
CA TYR A 124 8.14 1.69 17.47
C TYR A 124 6.78 2.41 17.38
N PHE A 125 5.91 1.98 16.46
CA PHE A 125 4.62 2.63 16.25
C PHE A 125 3.54 2.18 17.24
N GLN A 126 3.54 0.92 17.68
CA GLN A 126 2.69 0.47 18.79
C GLN A 126 3.02 1.21 20.07
N ASN A 127 4.30 1.34 20.41
CA ASN A 127 4.73 2.03 21.62
C ASN A 127 4.45 3.55 21.52
N LYS A 128 4.60 4.15 20.34
CA LYS A 128 4.21 5.55 20.11
C LYS A 128 2.72 5.78 20.32
N GLN A 129 1.85 4.89 19.82
CA GLN A 129 0.41 4.99 20.03
C GLN A 129 0.04 4.85 21.52
N SER A 130 0.58 3.84 22.22
CA SER A 130 0.35 3.65 23.65
C SER A 130 0.90 4.80 24.50
N PHE A 131 2.01 5.41 24.09
CA PHE A 131 2.57 6.60 24.74
C PHE A 131 1.69 7.83 24.54
N ASP A 132 1.19 8.09 23.32
CA ASP A 132 0.32 9.23 23.02
C ASP A 132 -1.05 9.10 23.73
N GLU A 133 -1.60 7.89 23.80
CA GLU A 133 -2.81 7.57 24.57
C GLU A 133 -2.62 7.77 26.09
N SER A 134 -1.43 7.46 26.63
CA SER A 134 -1.12 7.65 28.05
C SER A 134 -0.92 9.13 28.39
N VAL A 135 -0.27 9.90 27.51
CA VAL A 135 -0.04 11.34 27.70
C VAL A 135 -1.34 12.13 27.57
N SER A 136 -2.17 11.81 26.57
CA SER A 136 -3.48 12.48 26.38
C SER A 136 -4.45 12.23 27.54
N LYS A 137 -4.35 11.07 28.20
CA LYS A 137 -5.18 10.76 29.38
C LYS A 137 -4.77 11.56 30.62
N ILE A 138 -3.47 11.76 30.84
CA ILE A 138 -2.94 12.58 31.96
C ILE A 138 -3.29 14.07 31.76
N MET A 139 -3.29 14.56 30.52
CA MET A 139 -3.62 15.97 30.23
C MET A 139 -5.11 16.32 30.36
N ASN A 140 -6.00 15.34 30.47
CA ASN A 140 -7.45 15.57 30.63
C ASN A 140 -7.93 15.44 32.09
N GLU A 141 -7.04 15.10 33.03
CA GLU A 141 -7.37 14.97 34.46
C GLU A 141 -7.07 16.25 35.28
N GLU A 142 -6.43 17.29 34.69
CA GLU A 142 -6.21 18.59 35.34
C GLU A 142 -7.33 19.63 35.07
N ARG A 143 -8.44 19.23 34.43
CA ARG A 143 -9.58 20.12 34.12
C ARG A 143 -10.93 19.66 34.67
N ASN A 144 -10.93 18.91 35.78
CA ASN A 144 -12.18 18.67 36.52
C ASN A 144 -12.02 18.92 38.02
#